data_AF-A0A536DRP3-F1
#
_entry.id   AF-A0A536DRP3-F1
#
_cell.length_a   1.000
_cell.length_b   1.000
_cell.length_c   1.000
_cell.angle_alpha   90.00
_cell.angle_beta   90.00
_cell.angle_gamma   90.00
#
_symmetry.space_group_name_H-M   'P 1'
#
loop_
_entity.id
_entity.type
_entity.pdbx_description
1 polymer ?
#
loop_
_entity_poly.entity_id
_entity_poly.type
_entity_poly.pdbx_seq_one_letter_code
_entity_poly.pdbx_strand_id
1 'polypeptide(L)'
;MKANLGRKLSNLAAALSVVATAFAVGSGGAPPVAASTGGCQLNSAHGQIQHVINIQFDNTHFNRDNPNVPSDLEQMPNLLNFIESNGTLLTNHHTPLISHTATDILTSFTGVYGDNMGVPVSNSFRYFNPDGTTNTGVSFAYWTDPIFDPATSTPTDHNFNMLTAGGKNAPAPWVPYTRAGCNVGQVATANTVLENIATDIPTSRAGTRATRVCSDTSTWHRRSAPAVR
;
A
#
# COMPACT_ATOMS: atom_id res chain seq x y z
N MET A 1 21.35 -88.18 14.92
CA MET A 1 21.39 -87.82 16.36
C MET A 1 20.98 -86.35 16.50
N LYS A 2 20.01 -86.05 17.39
CA LYS A 2 19.58 -84.73 17.89
C LYS A 2 18.95 -83.78 16.84
N ALA A 3 17.63 -83.63 16.72
CA ALA A 3 16.61 -83.10 17.64
C ALA A 3 16.78 -81.61 18.02
N ASN A 4 15.72 -80.84 17.69
CA ASN A 4 15.16 -79.70 18.46
C ASN A 4 15.98 -78.38 18.47
N LEU A 5 15.42 -77.16 18.43
CA LEU A 5 14.06 -76.63 18.68
C LEU A 5 13.99 -75.13 18.33
N GLY A 6 12.82 -74.63 17.92
CA GLY A 6 12.37 -73.23 18.12
C GLY A 6 12.44 -72.32 16.88
N ARG A 7 11.40 -72.20 16.05
CA ARG A 7 10.12 -71.44 16.23
C ARG A 7 10.44 -69.98 16.63
N LYS A 8 10.23 -68.96 15.78
CA LYS A 8 8.95 -68.38 15.34
C LYS A 8 9.20 -67.55 14.06
N LEU A 9 8.53 -67.85 12.93
CA LEU A 9 7.39 -67.11 12.38
C LEU A 9 7.56 -65.58 12.37
N SER A 10 7.66 -64.99 11.17
CA SER A 10 6.82 -63.86 10.69
C SER A 10 7.17 -63.50 9.23
N ASN A 11 6.41 -64.08 8.30
CA ASN A 11 5.80 -63.52 7.09
C ASN A 11 6.41 -62.28 6.38
N LEU A 12 6.63 -62.47 5.06
CA LEU A 12 6.16 -61.68 3.89
C LEU A 12 6.30 -60.15 3.96
N ALA A 13 6.70 -59.40 2.94
CA ALA A 13 7.05 -59.60 1.53
C ALA A 13 7.50 -58.21 1.02
N ALA A 14 8.21 -58.13 -0.10
CA ALA A 14 7.97 -57.11 -1.14
C ALA A 14 9.03 -57.24 -2.24
N ALA A 15 8.62 -57.82 -3.37
CA ALA A 15 9.32 -57.68 -4.64
C ALA A 15 8.97 -56.31 -5.25
N LEU A 16 10.00 -55.65 -5.78
CA LEU A 16 9.94 -54.39 -6.51
C LEU A 16 8.97 -54.48 -7.70
N SER A 17 8.15 -53.45 -7.89
CA SER A 17 7.58 -53.10 -9.18
C SER A 17 7.77 -51.61 -9.39
N VAL A 18 8.61 -51.28 -10.38
CA VAL A 18 8.91 -49.93 -10.83
C VAL A 18 7.66 -49.38 -11.52
N VAL A 19 7.03 -48.36 -10.93
CA VAL A 19 6.06 -47.51 -11.61
C VAL A 19 6.78 -46.22 -11.98
N ALA A 20 7.01 -46.01 -13.27
CA ALA A 20 7.46 -44.74 -13.81
C ALA A 20 6.29 -43.75 -13.77
N THR A 21 6.25 -42.89 -12.74
CA THR A 21 5.39 -41.71 -12.74
C THR A 21 6.07 -40.61 -13.54
N ALA A 22 5.54 -40.33 -14.73
CA ALA A 22 5.83 -39.09 -15.44
C ALA A 22 5.27 -37.91 -14.60
N PHE A 23 6.16 -37.10 -14.03
CA PHE A 23 5.77 -35.80 -13.48
C PHE A 23 5.44 -34.86 -14.63
N ALA A 24 4.17 -34.83 -15.04
CA ALA A 24 3.64 -33.68 -15.74
C ALA A 24 3.61 -32.53 -14.73
N VAL A 25 4.65 -31.69 -14.74
CA VAL A 25 4.60 -30.37 -14.11
C VAL A 25 3.58 -29.58 -14.90
N GLY A 26 2.32 -29.64 -14.47
CA GLY A 26 1.30 -28.73 -14.92
C GLY A 26 1.78 -27.34 -14.57
N SER A 27 2.22 -26.60 -15.59
CA SER A 27 2.20 -25.15 -15.55
C SER A 27 0.75 -24.78 -15.31
N GLY A 28 0.40 -24.57 -14.04
CA GLY A 28 -0.83 -23.91 -13.65
C GLY A 28 -0.76 -22.49 -14.19
N GLY A 29 -0.99 -22.35 -15.50
CA GLY A 29 -1.28 -21.08 -16.11
C GLY A 29 -2.47 -20.52 -15.34
N ALA A 30 -2.30 -19.31 -14.80
CA ALA A 30 -3.43 -18.54 -14.34
C ALA A 30 -4.51 -18.61 -15.43
N PRO A 31 -5.79 -18.83 -15.07
CA PRO A 31 -6.85 -18.86 -16.06
C PRO A 31 -6.73 -17.61 -16.93
N PRO A 32 -6.91 -17.74 -18.27
CA PRO A 32 -6.82 -16.59 -19.15
C PRO A 32 -7.83 -15.55 -18.65
N VAL A 33 -7.34 -14.39 -18.23
CA VAL A 33 -8.20 -13.25 -17.94
C VAL A 33 -8.83 -12.89 -19.28
N ALA A 34 -10.11 -13.19 -19.43
CA ALA A 34 -10.87 -12.78 -20.60
C ALA A 34 -10.65 -11.27 -20.78
N ALA A 35 -10.13 -10.87 -21.93
CA ALA A 35 -10.06 -9.47 -22.29
C ALA A 35 -11.48 -8.91 -22.23
N SER A 36 -11.74 -7.99 -21.30
CA SER A 36 -13.07 -7.43 -21.13
C SER A 36 -13.44 -6.65 -22.38
N THR A 37 -14.52 -7.08 -23.03
CA THR A 37 -15.16 -6.33 -24.11
C THR A 37 -15.97 -5.20 -23.47
N GLY A 38 -15.28 -4.13 -23.04
CA GLY A 38 -15.84 -2.81 -22.73
C GLY A 38 -16.15 -2.50 -21.26
N GLY A 39 -15.34 -1.64 -20.64
CA GLY A 39 -15.66 -0.90 -19.40
C GLY A 39 -14.94 -1.37 -18.12
N CYS A 40 -14.88 -0.48 -17.12
CA CYS A 40 -14.44 -0.75 -15.74
C CYS A 40 -15.36 -1.76 -15.05
N GLN A 41 -14.83 -2.88 -14.56
CA GLN A 41 -15.61 -3.96 -13.94
C GLN A 41 -15.12 -4.29 -12.52
N LEU A 42 -15.77 -3.72 -11.51
CA LEU A 42 -15.34 -3.82 -10.10
C LEU A 42 -15.70 -5.13 -9.38
N ASN A 43 -16.30 -6.11 -10.06
CA ASN A 43 -16.69 -7.42 -9.51
C ASN A 43 -17.40 -7.34 -8.14
N SER A 44 -18.21 -6.29 -7.92
CA SER A 44 -18.97 -6.14 -6.67
C SER A 44 -19.99 -7.27 -6.50
N ALA A 45 -20.36 -7.59 -5.25
CA ALA A 45 -21.20 -8.75 -4.91
C ALA A 45 -22.53 -8.85 -5.70
N HIS A 46 -23.06 -7.72 -6.16
CA HIS A 46 -24.27 -7.65 -6.98
C HIS A 46 -24.05 -6.95 -8.34
N GLY A 47 -22.82 -6.66 -8.72
CA GLY A 47 -22.49 -5.99 -9.99
C GLY A 47 -22.95 -4.54 -10.12
N GLN A 48 -23.40 -3.91 -9.02
CA GLN A 48 -24.01 -2.57 -9.06
C GLN A 48 -23.01 -1.43 -8.91
N ILE A 49 -21.80 -1.69 -8.40
CA ILE A 49 -20.80 -0.64 -8.17
C ILE A 49 -20.10 -0.28 -9.48
N GLN A 50 -20.23 0.99 -9.87
CA GLN A 50 -19.59 1.57 -11.06
C GLN A 50 -18.36 2.42 -10.71
N HIS A 51 -18.34 3.00 -9.51
CA HIS A 51 -17.29 3.90 -9.04
C HIS A 51 -16.95 3.60 -7.58
N VAL A 52 -15.67 3.69 -7.25
CA VAL A 52 -15.18 3.69 -5.86
C VAL A 52 -14.60 5.06 -5.59
N ILE A 53 -15.09 5.71 -4.55
CA ILE A 53 -14.55 6.97 -4.04
C ILE A 53 -14.01 6.69 -2.64
N ASN A 54 -12.70 6.85 -2.47
CA ASN A 54 -12.06 6.81 -1.17
C ASN A 54 -11.79 8.26 -0.74
N ILE A 55 -12.33 8.66 0.41
CA ILE A 55 -12.09 9.97 1.03
C ILE A 55 -11.50 9.68 2.40
N GLN A 56 -10.32 10.23 2.66
CA GLN A 56 -9.68 10.13 3.95
C GLN A 56 -9.60 11.52 4.58
N PHE A 57 -10.13 11.63 5.79
CA PHE A 57 -10.01 12.83 6.61
C PHE A 57 -8.79 12.66 7.52
N ASP A 58 -7.83 13.55 7.41
CA ASP A 58 -6.66 13.54 8.27
C ASP A 58 -7.06 13.91 9.71
N ASN A 59 -6.50 13.19 10.68
CA ASN A 59 -6.69 13.43 12.11
C ASN A 59 -8.17 13.57 12.53
N THR A 60 -9.04 12.66 12.08
CA THR A 60 -10.47 12.66 12.42
C THR A 60 -10.83 11.41 13.22
N HIS A 61 -11.26 11.60 14.47
CA HIS A 61 -11.61 10.54 15.40
C HIS A 61 -13.13 10.47 15.61
N PHE A 62 -13.67 9.25 15.68
CA PHE A 62 -15.05 9.03 16.08
C PHE A 62 -15.21 8.89 17.60
N ASN A 63 -14.26 8.21 18.26
CA ASN A 63 -14.29 8.06 19.70
C ASN A 63 -13.87 9.38 20.36
N ARG A 64 -14.46 9.69 21.51
CA ARG A 64 -14.07 10.85 22.32
C ARG A 64 -12.79 10.53 23.10
N ASP A 65 -11.73 11.27 22.84
CA ASP A 65 -10.50 11.19 23.64
C ASP A 65 -10.72 11.76 25.05
N ASN A 66 -11.53 12.81 25.15
CA ASN A 66 -12.00 13.38 26.41
C ASN A 66 -13.53 13.24 26.46
N PRO A 67 -14.11 12.56 27.47
CA PRO A 67 -15.56 12.32 27.53
C PRO A 67 -16.41 13.60 27.51
N ASN A 68 -15.85 14.73 27.95
CA ASN A 68 -16.52 16.02 27.99
C ASN A 68 -16.42 16.84 26.69
N VAL A 69 -15.67 16.34 25.70
CA VAL A 69 -15.47 16.99 24.40
C VAL A 69 -16.05 16.09 23.32
N PRO A 70 -16.98 16.57 22.48
CA PRO A 70 -17.44 15.79 21.33
C PRO A 70 -16.27 15.38 20.43
N SER A 71 -16.33 14.20 19.83
CA SER A 71 -15.31 13.74 18.89
C SER A 71 -15.29 14.59 17.63
N ASP A 72 -14.25 14.44 16.81
CA ASP A 72 -14.15 15.18 15.54
C ASP A 72 -15.38 14.90 14.66
N LEU A 73 -15.80 13.63 14.58
CA LEU A 73 -16.94 13.25 13.74
C LEU A 73 -18.30 13.70 14.32
N GLU A 74 -18.47 13.73 15.65
CA GLU A 74 -19.66 14.33 16.28
C GLU A 74 -19.76 15.83 16.01
N GLN A 75 -18.63 16.51 15.84
CA GLN A 75 -18.57 17.91 15.43
C GLN A 75 -18.80 18.13 13.93
N MET A 76 -18.92 17.05 13.15
CA MET A 76 -19.26 17.04 11.71
C MET A 76 -20.64 16.41 11.47
N PRO A 77 -21.74 16.98 12.01
CA PRO A 77 -23.04 16.31 12.08
C PRO A 77 -23.60 15.95 10.70
N ASN A 78 -23.33 16.75 9.66
CA ASN A 78 -23.78 16.42 8.30
C ASN A 78 -23.10 15.16 7.76
N LEU A 79 -21.81 14.96 8.05
CA LEU A 79 -21.07 13.78 7.64
C LEU A 79 -21.50 12.56 8.45
N LEU A 80 -21.57 12.70 9.78
CA LEU A 80 -22.00 11.61 10.66
C LEU A 80 -23.40 11.11 10.29
N ASN A 81 -24.37 12.02 10.18
CA ASN A 81 -25.75 11.67 9.82
C ASN A 81 -25.84 11.03 8.43
N PHE A 82 -25.03 11.48 7.47
CA PHE A 82 -24.98 10.88 6.15
C PHE A 82 -24.50 9.43 6.20
N ILE A 83 -23.40 9.15 6.92
CA ILE A 83 -22.83 7.80 7.07
C ILE A 83 -23.83 6.89 7.78
N GLU A 84 -24.43 7.33 8.89
CA GLU A 84 -25.37 6.52 9.67
C GLU A 84 -26.67 6.22 8.90
N SER A 85 -27.14 7.17 8.08
CA SER A 85 -28.40 7.00 7.33
C SER A 85 -28.24 6.23 6.01
N ASN A 86 -27.04 6.24 5.41
CA ASN A 86 -26.82 5.71 4.06
C ASN A 86 -25.74 4.62 3.98
N GLY A 87 -25.12 4.25 5.10
CA GLY A 87 -23.96 3.37 5.10
C GLY A 87 -23.75 2.61 6.40
N THR A 88 -22.50 2.25 6.66
CA THR A 88 -22.10 1.53 7.87
C THR A 88 -20.91 2.24 8.48
N LEU A 89 -21.04 2.63 9.75
CA LEU A 89 -19.95 3.17 10.53
C LEU A 89 -19.20 2.04 11.23
N LEU A 90 -17.93 1.86 10.89
CA LEU A 90 -17.03 0.92 11.57
C LEU A 90 -16.10 1.71 12.48
N THR A 91 -16.23 1.50 13.79
CA THR A 91 -15.49 2.26 14.81
C THR A 91 -14.29 1.49 15.35
N ASN A 92 -14.32 0.16 15.22
CA ASN A 92 -13.22 -0.71 15.58
C ASN A 92 -12.21 -0.80 14.42
N HIS A 93 -11.33 0.20 14.34
CA HIS A 93 -10.23 0.23 13.39
C HIS A 93 -8.89 0.10 14.13
N HIS A 94 -7.88 -0.40 13.42
CA HIS A 94 -6.52 -0.56 13.94
C HIS A 94 -5.56 0.24 13.07
N THR A 95 -4.86 1.18 13.69
CA THR A 95 -3.70 1.85 13.11
C THR A 95 -2.41 1.21 13.64
N PRO A 96 -1.24 1.49 13.03
CA PRO A 96 0.05 1.24 13.67
C PRO A 96 0.11 1.87 15.08
N LEU A 97 1.03 1.40 15.93
CA LEU A 97 1.14 1.81 17.35
C LEU A 97 1.12 3.33 17.58
N ILE A 98 1.60 4.09 16.60
CA ILE A 98 1.46 5.54 16.54
C ILE A 98 0.92 5.85 15.13
N SER A 99 -0.27 6.44 15.06
CA SER A 99 -0.86 6.86 13.78
C SER A 99 -0.07 8.01 13.18
N HIS A 100 0.16 7.93 11.88
CA HIS A 100 0.82 8.98 11.12
C HIS A 100 0.22 9.04 9.72
N THR A 101 -0.03 10.27 9.26
CA THR A 101 -0.72 10.57 8.00
C THR A 101 -0.24 9.71 6.82
N ALA A 102 1.05 9.74 6.49
CA ALA A 102 1.58 9.05 5.32
C ALA A 102 1.43 7.52 5.43
N THR A 103 1.84 6.94 6.55
CA THR A 103 1.76 5.50 6.78
C THR A 103 0.31 4.99 6.75
N ASP A 104 -0.62 5.73 7.33
CA ASP A 104 -2.02 5.29 7.46
C ASP A 104 -2.79 5.47 6.14
N ILE A 105 -2.49 6.54 5.36
CA ILE A 105 -2.93 6.68 3.97
C ILE A 105 -2.51 5.45 3.16
N LEU A 106 -1.21 5.14 3.19
CA LEU A 106 -0.66 4.07 2.38
C LEU A 106 -1.16 2.69 2.81
N THR A 107 -1.38 2.48 4.11
CA THR A 107 -1.98 1.24 4.62
C THR A 107 -3.39 1.07 4.06
N SER A 108 -4.17 2.16 4.00
CA SER A 108 -5.52 2.16 3.42
C SER A 108 -5.53 1.87 1.92
N PHE A 109 -4.48 2.27 1.19
CA PHE A 109 -4.35 2.04 -0.25
C PHE A 109 -3.79 0.68 -0.63
N THR A 110 -2.83 0.19 0.15
CA THR A 110 -2.08 -1.04 -0.17
C THR A 110 -2.66 -2.28 0.52
N GLY A 111 -3.38 -2.09 1.63
CA GLY A 111 -3.87 -3.17 2.47
C GLY A 111 -2.77 -3.87 3.28
N VAL A 112 -1.58 -3.28 3.40
CA VAL A 112 -0.46 -3.82 4.20
C VAL A 112 0.08 -2.79 5.18
N TYR A 113 0.65 -3.24 6.29
CA TYR A 113 1.31 -2.37 7.27
C TYR A 113 2.62 -1.79 6.74
N GLY A 114 3.08 -0.71 7.38
CA GLY A 114 4.24 0.08 6.96
C GLY A 114 5.52 -0.71 6.72
N ASP A 115 5.77 -1.73 7.53
CA ASP A 115 6.92 -2.64 7.41
C ASP A 115 6.93 -3.44 6.09
N ASN A 116 5.77 -3.65 5.48
CA ASN A 116 5.60 -4.38 4.23
C ASN A 116 5.61 -3.47 2.99
N MET A 117 5.61 -2.15 3.17
CA MET A 117 5.62 -1.16 2.08
C MET A 117 6.72 -0.09 2.18
N GLY A 118 7.62 -0.20 3.15
CA GLY A 118 8.83 0.63 3.24
C GLY A 118 8.61 2.02 3.83
N VAL A 119 7.40 2.30 4.32
CA VAL A 119 7.04 3.51 5.07
C VAL A 119 6.64 3.06 6.47
N PRO A 120 7.60 2.83 7.38
CA PRO A 120 7.39 1.93 8.51
C PRO A 120 6.59 2.52 9.66
N VAL A 121 6.72 3.83 9.92
CA VAL A 121 6.15 4.45 11.12
C VAL A 121 5.49 5.77 10.80
N SER A 122 6.18 6.74 10.18
CA SER A 122 5.73 8.13 10.19
C SER A 122 5.83 8.85 8.84
N ASN A 123 5.44 10.12 8.82
CA ASN A 123 5.64 11.07 7.71
C ASN A 123 7.13 11.31 7.42
N SER A 124 7.98 11.00 8.40
CA SER A 124 9.43 11.01 8.28
C SER A 124 10.05 9.85 9.04
N PHE A 125 11.23 9.41 8.60
CA PHE A 125 11.92 8.26 9.16
C PHE A 125 13.44 8.43 9.06
N ARG A 126 14.19 7.58 9.75
CA ARG A 126 15.65 7.55 9.62
C ARG A 126 16.07 6.43 8.67
N TYR A 127 16.96 6.77 7.74
CA TYR A 127 17.69 5.77 6.95
C TYR A 127 19.16 5.79 7.38
N PHE A 128 19.83 4.64 7.23
CA PHE A 128 21.22 4.45 7.66
C PHE A 128 22.18 4.80 6.51
N ASN A 129 23.23 5.53 6.85
CA ASN A 129 24.35 5.80 5.95
C ASN A 129 25.39 4.65 6.02
N PRO A 130 26.25 4.50 4.99
CA PRO A 130 27.32 3.49 5.01
C PRO A 130 28.31 3.62 6.17
N ASP A 131 28.45 4.80 6.77
CA ASP A 131 29.30 5.08 7.92
C ASP A 131 28.64 4.78 9.28
N GLY A 132 27.41 4.25 9.27
CA GLY A 132 26.62 3.92 10.47
C GLY A 132 25.87 5.11 11.09
N THR A 133 26.00 6.31 10.54
CA THR A 133 25.16 7.45 10.93
C THR A 133 23.76 7.35 10.30
N THR A 134 22.86 8.27 10.64
CA THR A 134 21.49 8.26 10.10
C THR A 134 21.06 9.63 9.57
N ASN A 135 20.20 9.61 8.56
CA ASN A 135 19.71 10.82 7.90
C ASN A 135 18.18 10.94 7.82
N THR A 136 17.78 12.16 7.49
CA THR A 136 16.53 12.69 6.92
C THR A 136 15.68 11.89 5.92
N GLY A 137 14.94 10.82 6.22
CA GLY A 137 13.92 10.32 5.26
C GLY A 137 12.55 11.00 5.42
N VAL A 138 11.86 11.34 4.33
CA VAL A 138 10.43 11.72 4.38
C VAL A 138 9.59 10.91 3.40
N SER A 139 8.35 10.63 3.80
CA SER A 139 7.48 9.69 3.08
C SER A 139 6.80 10.32 1.86
N PHE A 140 6.60 11.64 1.84
CA PHE A 140 5.91 12.39 0.78
C PHE A 140 6.81 12.63 -0.46
N ALA A 141 7.08 11.55 -1.19
CA ALA A 141 7.71 11.53 -2.51
C ALA A 141 7.09 10.40 -3.35
N TYR A 142 7.19 10.47 -4.67
CA TYR A 142 6.54 9.47 -5.53
C TYR A 142 7.04 8.05 -5.23
N TRP A 143 6.16 7.04 -5.22
CA TRP A 143 6.50 5.73 -4.66
C TRP A 143 7.69 5.03 -5.35
N THR A 144 7.92 5.30 -6.64
CA THR A 144 9.05 4.76 -7.41
C THR A 144 10.30 5.63 -7.38
N ASP A 145 10.26 6.77 -6.72
CA ASP A 145 11.43 7.63 -6.63
C ASP A 145 12.39 7.09 -5.59
N PRO A 146 13.67 7.46 -5.66
CA PRO A 146 14.59 7.28 -4.55
C PRO A 146 14.05 7.95 -3.28
N ILE A 147 14.54 7.50 -2.12
CA ILE A 147 14.30 8.19 -0.84
C ILE A 147 14.56 9.68 -1.00
N PHE A 148 13.59 10.50 -0.59
CA PHE A 148 13.76 11.95 -0.52
C PHE A 148 14.29 12.36 0.86
N ASP A 149 15.39 13.12 0.86
CA ASP A 149 15.94 13.74 2.05
C ASP A 149 15.91 15.28 1.93
N PRO A 150 15.16 15.99 2.77
CA PRO A 150 15.08 17.44 2.71
C PRO A 150 16.39 18.14 3.14
N ALA A 151 17.30 17.44 3.81
CA ALA A 151 18.56 17.99 4.31
C ALA A 151 19.74 17.73 3.35
N THR A 152 19.59 16.87 2.33
CA THR A 152 20.65 16.61 1.34
C THR A 152 20.09 16.38 -0.05
N SER A 153 20.69 17.02 -1.06
CA SER A 153 20.36 16.81 -2.47
C SER A 153 20.95 15.52 -3.04
N THR A 154 21.81 14.83 -2.28
CA THR A 154 22.41 13.54 -2.67
C THR A 154 22.30 12.56 -1.50
N PRO A 155 21.10 11.99 -1.26
CA PRO A 155 20.93 10.91 -0.28
C PRO A 155 21.87 9.75 -0.61
N THR A 156 22.39 9.08 0.43
CA THR A 156 23.26 7.90 0.26
C THR A 156 22.47 6.65 -0.07
N ASP A 157 21.18 6.63 0.27
CA ASP A 157 20.25 5.57 -0.06
C ASP A 157 19.51 5.92 -1.35
N HIS A 158 19.63 5.05 -2.35
CA HIS A 158 19.00 5.19 -3.67
C HIS A 158 17.86 4.19 -3.89
N ASN A 159 17.42 3.49 -2.84
CA ASN A 159 16.27 2.61 -2.91
C ASN A 159 14.97 3.40 -3.06
N PHE A 160 13.93 2.70 -3.52
CA PHE A 160 12.60 3.26 -3.72
C PHE A 160 12.01 3.83 -2.43
N ASN A 161 11.20 4.87 -2.55
CA ASN A 161 10.49 5.47 -1.44
C ASN A 161 9.43 4.51 -0.85
N MET A 162 8.93 3.58 -1.66
CA MET A 162 8.16 2.43 -1.17
C MET A 162 8.84 1.11 -1.54
N LEU A 163 9.07 0.28 -0.52
CA LEU A 163 9.79 -0.99 -0.62
C LEU A 163 8.98 -2.12 -0.01
N THR A 164 8.84 -3.20 -0.74
CA THR A 164 8.42 -4.49 -0.17
C THR A 164 9.45 -4.98 0.86
N ALA A 165 9.03 -5.88 1.75
CA ALA A 165 9.94 -6.55 2.69
C ALA A 165 11.15 -7.26 2.01
N GLY A 166 11.04 -7.61 0.72
CA GLY A 166 12.13 -8.17 -0.09
C GLY A 166 13.05 -7.13 -0.75
N GLY A 167 12.93 -5.85 -0.41
CA GLY A 167 13.74 -4.75 -0.97
C GLY A 167 13.43 -4.44 -2.44
N LYS A 168 12.26 -4.87 -2.95
CA LYS A 168 11.78 -4.51 -4.29
C LYS A 168 10.80 -3.35 -4.20
N ASN A 169 10.67 -2.58 -5.27
CA ASN A 169 9.66 -1.53 -5.38
C ASN A 169 8.27 -2.08 -5.02
N ALA A 170 7.54 -1.37 -4.15
CA ALA A 170 6.17 -1.73 -3.81
C ALA A 170 5.27 -1.65 -5.06
N PRO A 171 4.33 -2.59 -5.25
CA PRO A 171 3.34 -2.46 -6.32
C PRO A 171 2.53 -1.19 -6.15
N ALA A 172 2.23 -0.51 -7.27
CA ALA A 172 1.36 0.66 -7.22
C ALA A 172 -0.04 0.25 -6.71
N PRO A 173 -0.62 0.96 -5.73
CA PRO A 173 -1.85 0.53 -5.06
C PRO A 173 -3.07 0.47 -5.99
N TRP A 174 -3.02 1.13 -7.16
CA TRP A 174 -4.12 1.14 -8.12
C TRP A 174 -4.10 -0.01 -9.14
N VAL A 175 -3.06 -0.86 -9.14
CA VAL A 175 -2.93 -1.96 -10.11
C VAL A 175 -4.17 -2.86 -10.17
N PRO A 176 -4.84 -3.23 -9.06
CA PRO A 176 -6.06 -4.03 -9.12
C PRO A 176 -7.18 -3.34 -9.93
N TYR A 177 -7.36 -2.03 -9.74
CA TYR A 177 -8.38 -1.26 -10.46
C TYR A 177 -8.07 -1.13 -11.95
N THR A 178 -6.83 -0.85 -12.33
CA THR A 178 -6.47 -0.74 -13.76
C THR A 178 -6.51 -2.07 -14.48
N ARG A 179 -6.19 -3.19 -13.81
CA ARG A 179 -6.41 -4.55 -14.34
C ARG A 179 -7.88 -4.87 -14.56
N ALA A 180 -8.76 -4.30 -13.74
CA ALA A 180 -10.22 -4.36 -13.92
C ALA A 180 -10.75 -3.42 -15.03
N GLY A 181 -9.86 -2.72 -15.76
CA GLY A 181 -10.23 -1.78 -16.82
C GLY A 181 -10.68 -0.40 -16.32
N CYS A 182 -10.46 -0.09 -15.04
CA CYS A 182 -10.88 1.17 -14.43
C CYS A 182 -9.82 2.28 -14.59
N ASN A 183 -10.30 3.51 -14.76
CA ASN A 183 -9.46 4.69 -14.59
C ASN A 183 -9.32 4.99 -13.09
N VAL A 184 -8.14 5.47 -12.71
CA VAL A 184 -7.85 5.85 -11.33
C VAL A 184 -7.25 7.24 -11.32
N GLY A 185 -7.76 8.10 -10.45
CA GLY A 185 -7.25 9.43 -10.19
C GLY A 185 -7.11 9.64 -8.69
N GLN A 186 -6.09 10.40 -8.30
CA GLN A 186 -5.77 10.69 -6.90
C GLN A 186 -5.33 12.14 -6.77
N VAL A 187 -5.63 12.76 -5.63
CA VAL A 187 -5.27 14.15 -5.31
C VAL A 187 -5.02 14.24 -3.80
N ALA A 188 -4.06 15.07 -3.40
CA ALA A 188 -3.74 15.37 -2.00
C ALA A 188 -3.57 14.11 -1.14
N THR A 189 -2.68 13.20 -1.57
CA THR A 189 -2.48 11.91 -0.91
C THR A 189 -1.05 11.43 -1.05
N ALA A 190 -0.61 10.56 -0.14
CA ALA A 190 0.79 10.17 -0.02
C ALA A 190 1.28 9.27 -1.18
N ASN A 191 2.47 9.57 -1.69
CA ASN A 191 3.31 8.75 -2.59
C ASN A 191 2.73 8.37 -3.96
N THR A 192 1.47 8.66 -4.24
CA THR A 192 0.81 8.34 -5.51
C THR A 192 0.58 9.56 -6.39
N VAL A 193 0.83 10.75 -5.83
CA VAL A 193 0.83 12.03 -6.52
C VAL A 193 2.23 12.64 -6.45
N LEU A 194 2.50 13.59 -7.33
CA LEU A 194 3.77 14.31 -7.29
C LEU A 194 3.67 15.42 -6.24
N GLU A 195 4.49 15.35 -5.19
CA GLU A 195 4.48 16.25 -4.04
C GLU A 195 5.82 16.95 -3.86
N ASN A 196 6.89 16.38 -4.41
CA ASN A 196 8.23 16.88 -4.26
C ASN A 196 8.86 17.27 -5.61
N ILE A 197 9.35 18.51 -5.70
CA ILE A 197 10.01 18.98 -6.91
C ILE A 197 11.45 18.48 -7.06
N ALA A 198 12.10 18.09 -5.95
CA ALA A 198 13.50 17.71 -5.92
C ALA A 198 13.71 16.26 -6.38
N THR A 199 12.81 15.34 -6.00
CA THR A 199 12.83 13.96 -6.48
C THR A 199 11.86 13.76 -7.64
N ASP A 200 10.60 14.12 -7.47
CA ASP A 200 9.54 13.65 -8.37
C ASP A 200 9.64 14.25 -9.77
N ILE A 201 10.17 15.47 -9.93
CA ILE A 201 10.35 16.06 -11.26
C ILE A 201 11.54 15.42 -11.99
N PRO A 202 12.77 15.33 -11.40
CA PRO A 202 13.89 14.71 -12.09
C PRO A 202 13.73 13.23 -12.43
N THR A 203 13.02 12.45 -11.60
CA THR A 203 12.92 10.99 -11.74
C THR A 203 11.64 10.52 -12.41
N SER A 204 10.57 11.33 -12.42
CA SER A 204 9.34 10.92 -13.10
C SER A 204 9.59 10.68 -14.59
N ARG A 205 9.11 9.53 -15.08
CA ARG A 205 9.08 9.21 -16.53
C ARG A 205 8.19 10.15 -17.36
N ALA A 206 7.60 11.18 -16.75
CA ALA A 206 6.70 12.14 -17.39
C ALA A 206 7.43 13.32 -18.05
N GLY A 207 8.76 13.45 -17.88
CA GLY A 207 9.54 14.52 -18.50
C GLY A 207 9.06 15.93 -18.12
N THR A 208 9.29 16.91 -18.99
CA THR A 208 9.00 18.36 -18.78
C THR A 208 7.54 18.73 -18.44
N ARG A 209 6.60 17.79 -18.48
CA ARG A 209 5.20 18.01 -18.05
C ARG A 209 5.00 17.86 -16.53
N ALA A 210 5.85 17.09 -15.84
CA ALA A 210 5.79 16.95 -14.37
C ALA A 210 6.06 18.27 -13.65
N THR A 211 6.96 19.10 -14.20
CA THR A 211 7.35 20.39 -13.61
C THR A 211 6.18 21.34 -13.41
N ARG A 212 5.14 21.28 -14.27
CA ARG A 212 3.95 22.16 -14.19
C ARG A 212 2.95 21.67 -13.13
N VAL A 213 2.87 20.37 -12.86
CA VAL A 213 1.88 19.80 -11.93
C VAL A 213 2.32 19.98 -10.48
N CYS A 214 3.60 19.74 -10.15
CA CYS A 214 4.12 19.93 -8.79
C CYS A 214 4.23 21.42 -8.39
N SER A 215 4.36 22.33 -9.36
CA SER A 215 4.45 23.76 -9.08
C SER A 215 3.08 24.39 -8.80
N ASP A 216 1.98 23.84 -9.33
CA ASP A 216 0.64 24.37 -9.10
C ASP A 216 0.13 24.16 -7.66
N THR A 217 0.57 23.12 -6.95
CA THR A 217 0.28 22.97 -5.50
C THR A 217 1.02 24.02 -4.66
N SER A 218 2.23 24.42 -5.06
CA SER A 218 3.01 25.47 -4.38
C SER A 218 2.50 26.90 -4.68
N THR A 219 1.82 27.13 -5.80
CA THR A 219 1.25 28.44 -6.16
C THR A 219 -0.10 28.69 -5.48
N TRP A 220 -0.85 27.65 -5.11
CA TRP A 220 -2.04 27.78 -4.27
C TRP A 220 -1.72 28.41 -2.90
N HIS A 221 -0.61 28.05 -2.25
CA HIS A 221 -0.19 28.69 -1.00
C HIS A 221 0.21 30.16 -1.16
N ARG A 222 0.64 30.59 -2.35
CA ARG A 222 1.01 32.00 -2.62
C ARG A 222 -0.16 32.90 -3.02
N ARG A 223 -1.29 32.34 -3.45
CA ARG A 223 -2.48 33.13 -3.82
C ARG A 223 -3.48 33.32 -2.68
N SER A 224 -3.30 32.63 -1.56
CA SER A 224 -4.21 32.66 -0.41
C SER A 224 -3.79 33.62 0.72
N ALA A 225 -2.65 34.30 0.61
CA ALA A 225 -2.27 35.34 1.57
C ALA A 225 -2.91 36.68 1.15
N PRO A 226 -3.91 37.22 1.87
CA PRO A 226 -4.32 38.59 1.65
C PRO A 226 -3.12 39.50 1.99
N ALA A 227 -2.77 40.38 1.07
CA ALA A 227 -1.83 41.47 1.35
C ALA A 227 -2.45 42.35 2.43
N VAL A 228 -1.97 42.21 3.67
CA VAL A 228 -2.22 43.17 4.73
C VAL A 228 -1.43 44.42 4.36
N ARG A 229 -2.15 45.48 3.95
CA ARG A 229 -1.68 46.86 4.03
C ARG A 229 -2.08 47.44 5.37
#